data_AF-A0A1M3NZV7-F1
#
_entry.id   AF-A0A1M3NZV7-F1
#
_cell.length_a   1.000
_cell.length_b   1.000
_cell.length_c   1.000
_cell.angle_alpha   90.00
_cell.angle_beta   90.00
_cell.angle_gamma   90.00
#
_symmetry.space_group_name_H-M   'P 1'
#
loop_
_entity.id
_entity.type
_entity.pdbx_description
1 polymer ?
#
loop_
_entity_poly.entity_id
_entity_poly.type
_entity_poly.pdbx_seq_one_letter_code
_entity_poly.pdbx_strand_id
1 'polypeptide(L)'
;MSIRWLRTLLPWLLLALAGLGAAWLRYGLIEPRGLAELCATTQAPGWCPLRQALVLGFLHKVYGIAALAVTALALLRRSRVLAWLAAALGALALQLYNYEPGALALLLGCLRLLHLQGAANPPAVATPAR
;
A
#
# COMPACT_ATOMS: atom_id res chain seq x y z
N MET A 1 -4.95 19.58 -19.80
CA MET A 1 -4.14 18.43 -19.34
C MET A 1 -4.67 17.17 -20.02
N SER A 2 -3.82 16.38 -20.69
CA SER A 2 -4.30 15.23 -21.47
C SER A 2 -4.71 14.06 -20.57
N ILE A 3 -5.70 13.29 -21.00
CA ILE A 3 -6.22 12.08 -20.31
C ILE A 3 -5.12 11.04 -20.00
N ARG A 4 -4.03 11.06 -20.78
CA ARG A 4 -2.84 10.23 -20.55
C ARG A 4 -2.10 10.62 -19.27
N TRP A 5 -1.95 11.91 -19.00
CA TRP A 5 -1.29 12.39 -17.78
C TRP A 5 -2.06 11.95 -16.54
N LEU A 6 -3.38 12.11 -16.56
CA LEU A 6 -4.24 11.72 -15.44
C LEU A 6 -4.15 10.21 -15.15
N ARG A 7 -4.19 9.34 -16.17
CA ARG A 7 -4.02 7.88 -16.00
C ARG A 7 -2.66 7.47 -15.42
N THR A 8 -1.63 8.27 -15.64
CA THR A 8 -0.28 7.96 -15.17
C THR A 8 -0.09 8.40 -13.73
N LEU A 9 -0.61 9.58 -13.36
CA LEU A 9 -0.54 10.13 -12.01
C LEU A 9 -1.52 9.51 -11.03
N LEU A 10 -2.72 9.11 -11.49
CA LEU A 10 -3.76 8.55 -10.65
C LEU A 10 -3.28 7.41 -9.72
N PRO A 11 -2.54 6.38 -10.18
CA PRO A 11 -2.07 5.34 -9.28
C PRO A 11 -1.09 5.86 -8.22
N TRP A 12 -0.26 6.85 -8.53
CA TRP A 12 0.65 7.46 -7.56
C TRP A 12 -0.10 8.29 -6.52
N LEU A 13 -1.12 9.04 -6.95
CA LEU A 13 -2.00 9.78 -6.06
C LEU A 13 -2.74 8.83 -5.10
N LEU A 14 -3.28 7.74 -5.63
CA LEU A 14 -3.93 6.70 -4.84
C LEU A 14 -2.95 6.02 -3.88
N LEU A 15 -1.68 5.83 -4.28
CA LEU A 15 -0.65 5.27 -3.42
C LEU A 15 -0.32 6.21 -2.25
N ALA A 16 -0.20 7.51 -2.51
CA ALA A 16 -0.02 8.51 -1.46
C ALA A 16 -1.21 8.55 -0.50
N LEU A 17 -2.44 8.47 -1.04
CA LEU A 17 -3.66 8.39 -0.24
C LEU A 17 -3.69 7.12 0.63
N ALA A 18 -3.24 5.98 0.10
CA ALA A 18 -3.11 4.74 0.87
C ALA A 18 -2.12 4.88 2.03
N GLY A 19 -0.98 5.55 1.81
CA GLY A 19 -0.02 5.89 2.85
C GLY A 19 -0.61 6.80 3.94
N LEU A 20 -1.35 7.83 3.53
CA LEU A 20 -2.07 8.72 4.46
C LEU A 20 -3.13 7.95 5.27
N GLY A 21 -3.88 7.05 4.63
CA GLY A 21 -4.83 6.16 5.29
C GLY A 21 -4.16 5.24 6.31
N ALA A 22 -2.98 4.70 5.98
CA ALA A 22 -2.20 3.88 6.93
C ALA A 22 -1.71 4.69 8.13
N ALA A 23 -1.25 5.93 7.91
CA ALA A 23 -0.87 6.83 8.99
C ALA A 23 -2.08 7.17 9.88
N TRP A 24 -3.22 7.49 9.27
CA TRP A 24 -4.46 7.74 10.00
C TRP A 24 -4.90 6.52 10.81
N LEU A 25 -4.78 5.31 10.26
CA LEU A 25 -5.11 4.07 10.98
C LEU A 25 -4.23 3.89 12.22
N ARG A 26 -2.93 4.16 12.08
CA ARG A 26 -1.99 4.06 13.19
C ARG A 26 -2.29 5.09 14.29
N TYR A 27 -2.31 6.36 13.93
CA TYR A 27 -2.44 7.45 14.93
C TYR A 27 -3.88 7.64 15.43
N GLY A 28 -4.88 7.28 14.63
CA GLY A 28 -6.29 7.48 14.96
C GLY A 28 -6.96 6.28 15.62
N LEU A 29 -6.53 5.04 15.34
CA LEU A 29 -7.15 3.84 15.89
C LEU A 29 -6.23 3.05 16.83
N ILE A 30 -4.95 2.90 16.49
CA ILE A 30 -4.04 2.00 17.22
C ILE A 30 -3.44 2.71 18.45
N GLU A 31 -2.85 3.88 18.25
CA GLU A 31 -2.10 4.64 19.27
C GLU A 31 -2.94 5.30 20.41
N PRO A 32 -4.18 5.80 20.21
CA PRO A 32 -4.83 6.61 21.23
C PRO A 32 -5.35 5.77 22.40
N ARG A 33 -4.82 6.05 23.60
CA ARG A 33 -5.16 5.35 24.86
C ARG A 33 -6.64 5.46 25.23
N GLY A 34 -7.27 6.60 24.96
CA GLY A 34 -8.70 6.81 25.25
C GLY A 34 -9.62 5.81 24.53
N LEU A 35 -9.29 5.38 23.31
CA LEU A 35 -10.07 4.36 22.60
C LEU A 35 -9.85 2.96 23.17
N ALA A 36 -8.67 2.67 23.72
CA ALA A 36 -8.40 1.40 24.39
C ALA A 36 -9.25 1.26 25.66
N GLU A 37 -9.37 2.34 26.45
CA GLU A 37 -10.18 2.38 27.66
C GLU A 37 -11.68 2.24 27.33
N LEU A 38 -12.17 2.94 26.31
CA LEU A 38 -13.56 2.82 25.84
C LEU A 38 -13.93 1.38 25.43
N CYS A 39 -13.02 0.68 24.74
CA CYS A 39 -13.23 -0.71 24.35
C CYS A 39 -13.08 -1.72 25.50
N ALA A 40 -12.55 -1.31 26.67
CA ALA A 40 -12.47 -2.15 27.87
C ALA A 40 -13.71 -2.07 28.76
N THR A 41 -14.67 -1.19 28.42
CA THR A 41 -15.92 -1.03 29.18
C THR A 41 -16.96 -2.10 28.81
N THR A 42 -17.94 -2.33 29.69
CA THR A 42 -19.05 -3.28 29.47
C THR A 42 -20.04 -2.82 28.39
N GLN A 43 -20.04 -1.53 28.03
CA GLN A 43 -20.79 -0.96 26.91
C GLN A 43 -19.87 -0.64 25.73
N ALA A 44 -18.97 -1.58 25.40
CA ALA A 44 -18.04 -1.42 24.30
C ALA A 44 -18.79 -1.22 22.96
N PRO A 45 -18.39 -0.21 22.16
CA PRO A 45 -18.90 -0.05 20.80
C PRO A 45 -18.66 -1.29 19.92
N GLY A 46 -19.61 -1.60 19.03
CA GLY A 46 -19.55 -2.81 18.18
C GLY A 46 -18.36 -2.88 17.21
N TRP A 47 -17.61 -1.79 17.00
CA TRP A 47 -16.40 -1.75 16.17
C TRP A 47 -15.10 -2.06 16.95
N CYS A 48 -15.15 -2.18 18.27
CA CYS A 48 -14.01 -2.57 19.10
C CYS A 48 -13.34 -3.91 18.71
N PRO A 49 -14.06 -5.00 18.38
CA PRO A 49 -13.42 -6.22 17.90
C PRO A 49 -12.62 -6.02 16.61
N LEU A 50 -13.07 -5.13 15.71
CA LEU A 50 -12.32 -4.79 14.50
C LEU A 50 -11.00 -4.09 14.85
N ARG A 51 -11.01 -3.13 15.78
CA ARG A 51 -9.78 -2.49 16.29
C ARG A 51 -8.83 -3.53 16.87
N GLN A 52 -9.35 -4.47 17.67
CA GLN A 52 -8.54 -5.53 18.29
C GLN A 52 -7.89 -6.43 17.24
N ALA A 53 -8.64 -6.81 16.20
CA ALA A 53 -8.12 -7.60 15.08
C ALA A 53 -6.99 -6.86 14.33
N LEU A 54 -7.12 -5.55 14.13
CA LEU A 54 -6.07 -4.73 13.51
C LEU A 54 -4.79 -4.68 14.35
N VAL A 55 -4.93 -4.51 15.66
CA VAL A 55 -3.80 -4.51 16.61
C VAL A 55 -3.12 -5.89 16.66
N LEU A 56 -3.91 -6.97 16.67
CA LEU A 56 -3.38 -8.34 16.60
C LEU A 56 -2.66 -8.62 15.28
N GLY A 57 -3.18 -8.13 14.16
CA GLY A 57 -2.52 -8.24 12.85
C GLY A 57 -1.17 -7.54 12.81
N PHE A 58 -1.04 -6.40 13.51
CA PHE A 58 0.23 -5.70 13.71
C PHE A 58 1.21 -6.55 14.51
N LEU A 59 0.77 -7.07 15.67
CA LEU A 59 1.59 -7.93 16.54
C LEU A 59 2.12 -9.18 15.82
N HIS A 60 1.33 -9.77 14.92
CA HIS A 60 1.70 -10.98 14.20
C HIS A 60 2.38 -10.72 12.84
N LYS A 61 2.79 -9.49 12.53
CA LYS A 61 3.44 -9.10 11.26
C LYS A 61 2.65 -9.48 10.00
N VAL A 62 1.33 -9.66 10.12
CA VAL A 62 0.45 -10.15 9.04
C VAL A 62 0.52 -9.24 7.82
N TYR A 63 0.60 -7.92 8.05
CA TYR A 63 0.69 -6.93 6.99
C TYR A 63 1.98 -7.04 6.16
N GLY A 64 3.11 -7.33 6.81
CA GLY A 64 4.38 -7.54 6.11
C GLY A 64 4.35 -8.80 5.25
N ILE A 65 3.82 -9.90 5.78
CA ILE A 65 3.67 -11.17 5.04
C ILE A 65 2.72 -10.99 3.86
N ALA A 66 1.57 -10.34 4.07
CA ALA A 66 0.62 -10.03 3.00
C ALA A 66 1.25 -9.16 1.91
N ALA A 67 2.03 -8.14 2.28
CA ALA A 67 2.73 -7.28 1.34
C ALA A 67 3.72 -8.08 0.47
N LEU A 68 4.50 -8.97 1.07
CA LEU A 68 5.43 -9.84 0.34
C LEU A 68 4.71 -10.82 -0.59
N ALA A 69 3.62 -11.45 -0.12
CA ALA A 69 2.84 -12.37 -0.94
C ALA A 69 2.25 -11.67 -2.18
N VAL A 70 1.70 -10.47 -2.00
CA VAL A 70 1.19 -9.66 -3.13
C VAL A 70 2.32 -9.21 -4.04
N THR A 71 3.49 -8.86 -3.50
CA THR A 71 4.68 -8.51 -4.28
C THR A 71 5.14 -9.68 -5.15
N ALA A 72 5.26 -10.88 -4.58
CA ALA A 72 5.59 -12.09 -5.34
C ALA A 72 4.58 -12.34 -6.47
N LEU A 73 3.29 -12.21 -6.17
CA LEU A 73 2.23 -12.37 -7.18
C LEU A 73 2.30 -11.28 -8.27
N ALA A 74 2.67 -10.06 -7.93
CA ALA A 74 2.86 -8.94 -8.87
C ALA A 74 4.09 -9.09 -9.77
N LEU A 75 5.10 -9.82 -9.32
CA LEU A 75 6.26 -10.18 -10.13
C LEU A 75 5.90 -11.30 -11.12
N LEU A 76 5.18 -12.33 -10.64
CA LEU A 76 4.72 -13.46 -11.45
C LEU A 76 3.70 -13.03 -12.52
N ARG A 77 2.80 -12.09 -12.21
CA ARG A 77 1.75 -11.63 -13.13
C ARG A 77 2.08 -10.27 -13.72
N ARG A 78 1.80 -10.06 -15.01
CA ARG A 78 2.01 -8.76 -15.69
C ARG A 78 0.87 -7.77 -15.42
N SER A 79 0.41 -7.67 -14.16
CA SER A 79 -0.75 -6.87 -13.77
C SER A 79 -0.34 -5.57 -13.07
N ARG A 80 -0.84 -4.43 -13.58
CA ARG A 80 -0.65 -3.11 -12.97
C ARG A 80 -1.33 -3.01 -11.60
N VAL A 81 -2.48 -3.64 -11.45
CA VAL A 81 -3.26 -3.61 -10.21
C VAL A 81 -2.49 -4.31 -9.09
N LEU A 82 -1.89 -5.47 -9.38
CA LEU A 82 -1.08 -6.20 -8.41
C LEU A 82 0.18 -5.43 -8.01
N ALA A 83 0.86 -4.79 -8.97
CA ALA A 83 2.03 -3.96 -8.67
C ALA A 83 1.66 -2.77 -7.76
N TRP A 84 0.52 -2.13 -8.02
CA TRP A 84 0.02 -1.05 -7.18
C TRP A 84 -0.39 -1.54 -5.78
N LEU A 85 -1.09 -2.68 -5.69
CA LEU A 85 -1.45 -3.28 -4.41
C LEU A 85 -0.21 -3.65 -3.59
N ALA A 86 0.82 -4.23 -4.21
CA ALA A 86 2.09 -4.53 -3.57
C ALA A 86 2.72 -3.27 -2.96
N ALA A 87 2.74 -2.17 -3.71
CA ALA A 87 3.24 -0.89 -3.23
C ALA A 87 2.40 -0.34 -2.07
N ALA A 88 1.07 -0.37 -2.19
CA ALA A 88 0.16 0.14 -1.15
C ALA A 88 0.25 -0.65 0.16
N LEU A 89 0.27 -1.99 0.06
CA LEU A 89 0.48 -2.86 1.22
C LEU A 89 1.89 -2.68 1.81
N GLY A 90 2.91 -2.46 0.98
CA GLY A 90 4.26 -2.14 1.44
C GLY A 90 4.32 -0.84 2.26
N ALA A 91 3.68 0.23 1.77
CA ALA A 91 3.57 1.50 2.51
C ALA A 91 2.83 1.33 3.84
N LEU A 92 1.74 0.56 3.84
CA LEU A 92 1.00 0.23 5.05
C LEU A 92 1.87 -0.54 6.05
N ALA A 93 2.54 -1.61 5.61
CA ALA A 93 3.43 -2.41 6.45
C ALA A 93 4.58 -1.57 7.04
N LEU A 94 5.16 -0.66 6.25
CA LEU A 94 6.22 0.26 6.69
C LEU A 94 5.74 1.16 7.84
N GLN A 95 4.53 1.71 7.72
CA GLN A 95 3.93 2.56 8.75
C GLN A 95 3.60 1.77 10.03
N LEU A 96 3.26 0.49 9.88
CA LEU A 96 2.99 -0.47 10.95
C LEU A 96 4.26 -1.22 11.42
N TYR A 97 5.42 -0.56 11.45
CA TYR A 97 6.71 -1.07 11.97
C TYR A 97 7.26 -2.36 11.34
N ASN A 98 6.70 -2.84 10.23
CA ASN A 98 7.24 -3.98 9.49
C ASN A 98 8.21 -3.47 8.41
N TYR A 99 9.31 -2.86 8.86
CA TYR A 99 10.21 -2.08 8.00
C TYR A 99 10.85 -2.87 6.87
N GLU A 100 11.52 -3.99 7.17
CA GLU A 100 12.18 -4.81 6.16
C GLU A 100 11.22 -5.32 5.06
N PRO A 101 10.16 -6.08 5.40
CA PRO A 101 9.26 -6.60 4.38
C PRO A 101 8.44 -5.49 3.71
N GLY A 102 8.09 -4.43 4.44
CA GLY A 102 7.34 -3.29 3.91
C GLY A 102 8.14 -2.46 2.91
N ALA A 103 9.42 -2.18 3.20
CA ALA A 103 10.30 -1.44 2.31
C ALA A 103 10.54 -2.20 1.01
N LEU A 104 10.79 -3.52 1.11
CA LEU A 104 10.97 -4.38 -0.06
C LEU A 104 9.71 -4.41 -0.93
N ALA A 105 8.54 -4.64 -0.34
CA ALA A 105 7.27 -4.67 -1.05
C ALA A 105 6.94 -3.32 -1.72
N LEU A 106 7.19 -2.21 -1.02
CA LEU A 106 7.00 -0.86 -1.54
C LEU A 106 7.90 -0.59 -2.74
N LEU A 107 9.20 -0.86 -2.61
CA LEU A 107 10.19 -0.63 -3.66
C LEU A 107 9.87 -1.46 -4.90
N LEU A 108 9.68 -2.78 -4.73
CA LEU A 108 9.41 -3.70 -5.84
C LEU A 108 8.07 -3.39 -6.52
N GLY A 109 7.03 -3.05 -5.75
CA GLY A 109 5.74 -2.61 -6.28
C GLY A 109 5.85 -1.35 -7.14
N CYS A 110 6.57 -0.33 -6.65
CA CYS A 110 6.81 0.93 -7.38
C CYS A 110 7.63 0.70 -8.66
N LEU A 111 8.74 -0.03 -8.58
CA LEU A 111 9.57 -0.34 -9.75
C LEU A 111 8.78 -1.13 -10.81
N ARG A 112 8.00 -2.12 -10.38
CA ARG A 112 7.13 -2.90 -11.27
C ARG A 112 6.06 -2.03 -11.92
N LEU A 113 5.45 -1.12 -11.17
CA LEU A 113 4.44 -0.19 -11.69
C LEU A 113 5.05 0.75 -12.74
N LEU A 114 6.22 1.32 -12.47
CA LEU A 114 6.97 2.16 -13.43
C LEU A 114 7.31 1.39 -14.71
N HIS A 115 7.84 0.17 -14.58
CA HIS A 115 8.16 -0.68 -15.72
C HIS A 115 6.92 -0.96 -16.59
N LEU A 116 5.77 -1.23 -15.97
CA LEU A 116 4.51 -1.47 -16.69
C LEU A 116 3.89 -0.19 -17.30
N GLN A 117 4.22 0.99 -16.76
CA GLN A 117 3.85 2.29 -17.34
C GLN A 117 4.76 2.65 -18.52
N GLY A 118 6.07 2.44 -18.40
CA GLY A 118 7.05 2.67 -19.48
C GLY A 118 6.82 1.75 -20.69
N ALA A 119 6.55 0.46 -20.45
CA ALA A 119 6.21 -0.47 -21.51
C ALA A 119 4.91 -0.11 -22.27
N ALA A 120 4.04 0.73 -21.68
CA ALA A 120 2.80 1.19 -22.29
C ALA A 120 2.97 2.45 -23.13
N ASN A 121 4.05 3.20 -22.90
CA ASN A 121 4.39 4.47 -23.55
C ASN A 121 5.84 4.39 -24.03
N PRO A 122 6.16 3.57 -25.06
CA PRO A 122 7.50 3.54 -25.61
C PRO A 122 7.90 4.96 -26.07
N PRO A 123 9.16 5.37 -25.85
CA PRO A 123 9.64 6.66 -26.35
C PRO A 123 9.48 6.67 -27.88
N ALA A 124 9.05 7.81 -28.42
CA ALA A 124 9.06 8.02 -29.86
C ALA A 124 10.54 8.00 -30.30
N VAL A 125 11.02 6.83 -30.70
CA VAL A 125 12.34 6.69 -31.31
C VAL A 125 12.30 7.51 -32.59
N ALA A 126 13.01 8.64 -32.60
CA ALA A 126 13.20 9.44 -33.81
C ALA A 126 13.95 8.56 -34.81
N THR A 127 13.24 8.06 -35.82
CA THR A 127 13.84 7.38 -36.96
C THR A 127 14.77 8.39 -37.62
N PRO A 128 16.10 8.14 -37.70
CA PRO A 128 16.98 9.04 -38.44
C PRO A 128 16.52 9.05 -39.91
N ALA A 129 16.23 10.26 -40.42
CA ALA A 129 15.93 10.48 -41.83
C ALA A 129 17.13 9.99 -42.66
N ARG A 130 16.80 9.15 -43.63
CA ARG A 130 17.75 8.45 -44.49
C ARG A 130 18.42 9.39 -45.47
#